data_AF-A0A518J584-F1
#
_entry.id   AF-A0A518J584-F1
#
_cell.length_a   1.000
_cell.length_b   1.000
_cell.length_c   1.000
_cell.angle_alpha   90.00
_cell.angle_beta   90.00
_cell.angle_gamma   90.00
#
_symmetry.space_group_name_H-M   'P 1'
#
loop_
_entity.id
_entity.type
_entity.pdbx_description
1 polymer ?
#
loop_
_entity_poly.entity_id
_entity_poly.type
_entity_poly.pdbx_seq_one_letter_code
_entity_poly.pdbx_strand_id
1 'polypeptide(L)'
;YSINADFAFNLYRRFTVETPDRNIFFSPVSISAALAMLSFGACYSTQTQILERLGFNLTDTSMAEIQQGFQHLICSLNFPKKELELRMGNTLFIGKQLKPLAQFLDDVKSLYATEVFSTDFSNVSA
;
A
#
# COMPACT_ATOMS: atom_id res chain seq x y z
N TYR A 1 -18.87 -8.40 -1.78
CA TYR A 1 -18.22 -7.39 -0.93
C TYR A 1 -17.20 -6.63 -1.79
N SER A 2 -16.68 -5.48 -1.35
CA SER A 2 -15.59 -4.82 -2.10
C SER A 2 -14.28 -5.59 -1.94
N ILE A 3 -13.42 -5.62 -2.96
CA ILE A 3 -12.13 -6.32 -2.98
C ILE A 3 -11.29 -6.09 -1.70
N ASN A 4 -11.17 -4.84 -1.26
CA ASN A 4 -10.41 -4.49 -0.04
C ASN A 4 -11.01 -5.06 1.26
N ALA A 5 -12.33 -5.29 1.31
CA ALA A 5 -12.98 -5.92 2.46
C ALA A 5 -12.73 -7.43 2.48
N ASP A 6 -12.72 -8.08 1.32
CA ASP A 6 -12.37 -9.50 1.21
C ASP A 6 -10.91 -9.75 1.60
N PHE A 7 -9.99 -8.87 1.16
CA PHE A 7 -8.60 -8.86 1.64
C PHE A 7 -8.52 -8.73 3.17
N ALA A 8 -9.28 -7.80 3.76
CA ALA A 8 -9.32 -7.61 5.21
C ALA A 8 -9.78 -8.87 5.95
N PHE A 9 -10.84 -9.52 5.49
CA PHE A 9 -11.34 -10.76 6.12
C PHE A 9 -10.38 -11.92 5.96
N ASN A 10 -9.75 -12.07 4.80
CA ASN A 10 -8.76 -13.11 4.57
C ASN A 10 -7.53 -12.93 5.47
N LEU A 11 -7.05 -11.69 5.60
CA LEU A 11 -5.92 -11.38 6.49
C LEU A 11 -6.29 -11.56 7.96
N TYR A 12 -7.48 -11.12 8.38
CA TYR A 12 -7.98 -11.34 9.74
C TYR A 12 -8.03 -12.84 10.08
N ARG A 13 -8.62 -13.67 9.19
CA ARG A 13 -8.67 -15.13 9.37
C ARG A 13 -7.26 -15.72 9.51
N ARG A 14 -6.29 -15.23 8.74
CA ARG A 14 -4.90 -15.68 8.87
C ARG A 14 -4.34 -15.38 10.26
N PHE A 15 -4.55 -14.17 10.79
CA PHE A 15 -4.10 -13.82 12.14
C PHE A 15 -4.79 -14.67 13.23
N THR A 16 -6.07 -15.01 13.08
CA THR A 16 -6.75 -15.88 14.07
C THR A 16 -6.13 -17.29 14.16
N VAL A 17 -5.54 -17.78 13.06
CA VAL A 17 -4.85 -19.08 13.03
C VAL A 17 -3.41 -18.96 13.52
N GLU A 18 -2.69 -17.89 13.15
CA GLU A 18 -1.28 -17.71 13.51
C GLU A 18 -1.08 -17.29 14.97
N THR A 19 -2.00 -16.49 15.52
CA THR A 19 -1.92 -15.97 16.88
C THR A 19 -3.24 -16.23 17.62
N PRO A 20 -3.56 -17.49 17.94
CA PRO A 20 -4.77 -17.81 18.68
C PRO A 20 -4.75 -17.13 20.06
N ASP A 21 -5.93 -16.78 20.56
CA ASP A 21 -6.17 -16.19 21.89
C ASP A 21 -5.45 -14.85 22.15
N ARG A 22 -5.05 -14.14 21.09
CA ARG A 22 -4.47 -12.79 21.17
C ARG A 22 -5.39 -11.75 20.54
N ASN A 23 -5.26 -10.52 21.02
CA ASN A 23 -5.91 -9.38 20.41
C ASN A 23 -5.38 -9.16 18.98
N ILE A 24 -6.29 -8.94 18.04
CA ILE A 24 -5.98 -8.61 16.65
C ILE A 24 -6.42 -7.18 16.39
N PHE A 25 -5.49 -6.30 16.05
CA PHE A 25 -5.77 -4.92 15.66
C PHE A 25 -4.84 -4.52 14.53
N PHE A 26 -5.41 -4.13 13.39
CA PHE A 26 -4.66 -3.69 12.21
C PHE A 26 -5.54 -2.82 11.32
N SER A 27 -4.92 -2.11 10.38
CA SER A 27 -5.59 -1.34 9.33
C SER A 27 -5.45 -2.05 7.99
N PRO A 28 -6.50 -2.77 7.51
CA PRO A 28 -6.45 -3.44 6.22
C PRO A 28 -6.18 -2.47 5.07
N VAL A 29 -6.77 -1.26 5.12
CA VAL A 29 -6.60 -0.23 4.10
C VAL A 29 -5.17 0.30 4.03
N SER A 30 -4.50 0.44 5.17
CA SER A 30 -3.09 0.86 5.20
C SER A 30 -2.20 -0.18 4.54
N ILE A 31 -2.40 -1.45 4.85
CA ILE A 31 -1.62 -2.56 4.30
C ILE A 31 -1.88 -2.71 2.80
N SER A 32 -3.15 -2.68 2.37
CA SER A 32 -3.48 -2.84 0.95
C SER A 32 -2.96 -1.68 0.11
N ALA A 33 -3.01 -0.44 0.61
CA ALA A 33 -2.44 0.72 -0.09
C ALA A 33 -0.91 0.65 -0.19
N ALA A 34 -0.22 0.20 0.87
CA ALA A 34 1.23 0.02 0.82
C ALA A 34 1.64 -1.05 -0.18
N LEU A 35 0.93 -2.19 -0.22
CA LEU A 35 1.18 -3.26 -1.19
C LEU A 35 0.85 -2.82 -2.62
N ALA A 36 -0.26 -2.11 -2.82
CA ALA A 36 -0.62 -1.55 -4.12
C ALA A 36 0.48 -0.60 -4.60
N MET A 37 0.94 0.34 -3.76
CA MET A 37 2.07 1.23 -4.07
C MET A 37 3.32 0.46 -4.50
N LEU A 38 3.70 -0.60 -3.76
CA LEU A 38 4.84 -1.45 -4.11
C LEU A 38 4.67 -2.18 -5.43
N SER A 39 3.45 -2.62 -5.76
CA SER A 39 3.17 -3.32 -7.02
C SER A 39 3.45 -2.44 -8.25
N PHE A 40 3.28 -1.12 -8.16
CA PHE A 40 3.58 -0.18 -9.24
C PHE A 40 5.09 0.00 -9.48
N GLY A 41 5.93 -0.28 -8.47
CA GLY A 41 7.38 -0.35 -8.63
C GLY A 41 7.90 -1.74 -9.04
N ALA A 42 7.05 -2.76 -9.02
CA ALA A 42 7.40 -4.11 -9.39
C ALA A 42 7.19 -4.37 -10.88
N CYS A 43 7.81 -5.43 -11.41
CA CYS A 43 7.66 -5.83 -12.81
C CYS A 43 7.14 -7.27 -12.92
N TYR A 44 6.40 -7.54 -14.00
CA TYR A 44 5.97 -8.88 -14.41
C TYR A 44 5.25 -9.64 -13.29
N SER A 45 5.68 -10.88 -13.01
CA SER A 45 5.05 -11.79 -12.04
C SER A 45 4.98 -11.21 -10.63
N THR A 46 5.94 -10.38 -10.22
CA THR A 46 5.93 -9.80 -8.87
C THR A 46 4.77 -8.82 -8.71
N GLN A 47 4.51 -7.99 -9.73
CA GLN A 47 3.38 -7.06 -9.74
C GLN A 47 2.05 -7.82 -9.75
N THR A 48 1.92 -8.81 -10.64
CA THR A 48 0.72 -9.65 -10.75
C THR A 48 0.39 -10.33 -9.41
N GLN A 49 1.37 -10.98 -8.79
CA GLN A 49 1.17 -11.69 -7.52
C GLN A 49 0.69 -10.77 -6.41
N ILE A 50 1.24 -9.55 -6.30
CA ILE A 50 0.82 -8.60 -5.27
C ILE A 50 -0.65 -8.20 -5.49
N LEU A 51 -1.03 -7.82 -6.71
CA LEU A 51 -2.38 -7.35 -7.01
C LEU A 51 -3.43 -8.46 -6.88
N GLU A 52 -3.13 -9.67 -7.35
CA GLU A 52 -4.04 -10.82 -7.17
C GLU A 52 -4.20 -11.20 -5.70
N ARG A 53 -3.13 -11.07 -4.88
CA ARG A 53 -3.23 -11.31 -3.43
C ARG A 53 -4.04 -10.26 -2.70
N LEU A 54 -4.10 -9.03 -3.21
CA LEU A 54 -5.05 -8.02 -2.75
C LEU A 54 -6.48 -8.31 -3.19
N GLY A 55 -6.70 -9.27 -4.10
CA GLY A 55 -8.00 -9.73 -4.57
C GLY A 55 -8.43 -9.11 -5.90
N PHE A 56 -7.55 -8.41 -6.62
CA PHE A 56 -7.88 -7.87 -7.94
C PHE A 56 -7.83 -8.96 -9.01
N ASN A 57 -8.87 -9.04 -9.83
CA ASN A 57 -8.83 -9.81 -11.06
C ASN A 57 -8.29 -8.93 -12.20
N LEU A 58 -7.07 -9.19 -12.63
CA LEU A 58 -6.39 -8.40 -13.66
C LEU A 58 -6.96 -8.62 -15.08
N THR A 59 -7.84 -9.61 -15.28
CA THR A 59 -8.61 -9.73 -16.52
C THR A 59 -9.77 -8.75 -16.59
N ASP A 60 -10.30 -8.37 -15.43
CA ASP A 60 -11.54 -7.59 -15.30
C ASP A 60 -11.28 -6.15 -14.88
N THR A 61 -10.16 -5.88 -14.23
CA THR A 61 -9.78 -4.55 -13.73
C THR A 61 -8.37 -4.21 -14.21
N SER A 62 -8.25 -3.12 -14.95
CA SER A 62 -6.96 -2.64 -15.43
C SER A 62 -6.11 -2.06 -14.29
N MET A 63 -4.79 -2.06 -14.46
CA MET A 63 -3.88 -1.45 -13.50
C MET A 63 -4.18 0.05 -13.26
N ALA A 64 -4.56 0.77 -14.31
CA ALA A 64 -4.90 2.18 -14.21
C ALA A 64 -6.12 2.41 -13.31
N GLU A 65 -7.15 1.55 -13.42
CA GLU A 65 -8.33 1.60 -12.55
C GLU A 65 -7.98 1.28 -11.09
N ILE A 66 -7.12 0.28 -10.86
CA ILE A 66 -6.63 -0.05 -9.50
C ILE A 66 -5.91 1.15 -8.90
N GLN A 67 -5.00 1.75 -9.67
CA GLN A 67 -4.20 2.90 -9.26
C GLN A 67 -5.07 4.12 -8.91
N GLN A 68 -6.02 4.46 -9.79
CA GLN A 68 -6.97 5.55 -9.58
C GLN A 68 -7.87 5.29 -8.37
N GLY A 69 -8.30 4.03 -8.17
CA GLY A 69 -9.09 3.63 -7.01
C GLY A 69 -8.36 3.88 -5.69
N PHE A 70 -7.08 3.49 -5.60
CA PHE A 70 -6.27 3.75 -4.40
C PHE A 70 -5.96 5.24 -4.22
N GLN A 71 -5.65 5.97 -5.29
CA GLN A 71 -5.43 7.42 -5.20
C GLN A 71 -6.68 8.12 -4.64
N HIS A 72 -7.86 7.83 -5.20
CA HIS A 72 -9.12 8.41 -4.73
C HIS A 72 -9.40 8.05 -3.26
N LEU A 73 -9.14 6.79 -2.86
CA LEU A 73 -9.30 6.35 -1.49
C LEU A 73 -8.39 7.12 -0.53
N ILE A 74 -7.10 7.24 -0.84
CA ILE A 74 -6.11 7.93 0.01
C ILE A 74 -6.46 9.42 0.13
N CYS A 75 -6.82 10.08 -0.98
CA CYS A 75 -7.28 11.46 -0.98
C CYS A 75 -8.52 11.65 -0.10
N SER A 76 -9.51 10.74 -0.19
CA SER A 76 -10.74 10.81 0.59
C SER A 76 -10.53 10.56 2.10
N LEU A 77 -9.57 9.71 2.46
CA LEU A 77 -9.21 9.45 3.86
C LEU A 77 -8.41 10.61 4.47
N ASN A 78 -7.57 11.27 3.67
CA ASN A 78 -6.79 12.44 4.11
C ASN A 78 -7.54 13.77 3.99
N PHE A 79 -8.73 13.79 3.37
CA PHE A 79 -9.51 15.00 3.25
C PHE A 79 -9.95 15.52 4.62
N PRO A 80 -9.67 16.78 4.99
CA PRO A 80 -10.02 17.33 6.30
C PRO A 80 -11.53 17.27 6.58
N LYS A 81 -11.91 16.70 7.72
CA LYS A 81 -13.30 16.62 8.19
C LYS A 81 -13.40 17.27 9.57
N LYS A 82 -14.44 18.07 9.81
CA LYS A 82 -14.62 18.81 11.07
C LYS A 82 -14.74 17.90 12.30
N GLU A 83 -15.27 16.70 12.12
CA GLU A 83 -15.65 15.79 13.21
C GLU A 83 -14.76 14.54 13.29
N LEU A 84 -13.82 14.37 12.36
CA LEU A 84 -12.97 13.19 12.27
C LEU A 84 -11.55 13.58 11.89
N GLU A 85 -10.61 13.32 12.80
CA GLU A 85 -9.19 13.38 12.47
C GLU A 85 -8.73 11.99 11.99
N LEU A 86 -8.40 11.90 10.71
CA LEU A 86 -7.77 10.73 10.12
C LEU A 86 -6.64 11.20 9.21
N ARG A 87 -5.46 10.58 9.37
CA ARG A 87 -4.31 10.80 8.50
C ARG A 87 -3.74 9.45 8.11
N MET A 88 -3.70 9.21 6.81
CA MET A 88 -3.10 8.03 6.20
C MET A 88 -1.84 8.46 5.47
N GLY A 89 -0.72 7.83 5.80
CA GLY A 89 0.55 8.08 5.15
C GLY A 89 1.34 6.80 5.04
N ASN A 90 2.04 6.66 3.92
CA ASN A 90 3.12 5.70 3.75
C ASN A 90 4.40 6.49 3.48
N THR A 91 5.54 5.91 3.83
CA THR A 91 6.86 6.51 3.59
C THR A 91 7.78 5.44 3.01
N LEU A 92 8.55 5.80 1.99
CA LEU A 92 9.52 4.90 1.38
C LEU A 92 10.94 5.33 1.72
N PHE A 93 11.70 4.44 2.35
CA PHE A 93 13.13 4.64 2.59
C PHE A 93 13.91 3.84 1.56
N ILE A 94 14.76 4.51 0.77
CA ILE A 94 15.54 3.92 -0.31
C ILE A 94 17.03 4.08 0.00
N GLY A 95 17.81 3.02 -0.19
CA GLY A 95 19.25 3.05 0.06
C GLY A 95 19.95 4.08 -0.83
N LYS A 96 20.83 4.92 -0.25
CA LYS A 96 21.56 5.97 -0.99
C LYS A 96 22.27 5.50 -2.26
N GLN A 97 22.66 4.24 -2.30
CA GLN A 97 23.40 3.64 -3.43
C GLN A 97 22.49 3.27 -4.60
N LEU A 98 21.17 3.18 -4.37
CA LEU A 98 20.18 2.80 -5.37
C LEU A 98 19.74 4.02 -6.18
N LYS A 99 19.47 3.79 -7.47
CA LYS A 99 18.95 4.80 -8.39
C LYS A 99 17.59 4.35 -8.92
N PRO A 100 16.50 4.66 -8.22
CA PRO A 100 15.15 4.33 -8.70
C PRO A 100 14.84 5.05 -10.00
N LEU A 101 13.94 4.48 -10.80
CA LEU A 101 13.40 5.16 -11.97
C LEU A 101 12.66 6.43 -11.53
N ALA A 102 12.90 7.55 -12.24
CA ALA A 102 12.24 8.82 -11.94
C ALA A 102 10.71 8.69 -11.99
N GLN A 103 10.19 7.97 -13.00
CA GLN A 103 8.75 7.70 -13.12
C GLN A 103 8.17 7.04 -11.87
N PHE A 104 8.86 6.03 -11.31
CA PHE A 104 8.40 5.37 -10.09
C PHE A 104 8.33 6.35 -8.91
N LEU A 105 9.33 7.23 -8.77
CA LEU A 105 9.35 8.24 -7.71
C LEU A 105 8.22 9.27 -7.86
N ASP A 106 7.93 9.68 -9.09
CA ASP A 106 6.84 10.61 -9.40
C ASP A 106 5.47 9.97 -9.15
N ASP A 107 5.31 8.70 -9.53
CA ASP A 107 4.10 7.92 -9.29
C ASP A 107 3.82 7.77 -7.79
N VAL A 108 4.79 7.33 -6.98
CA VAL A 108 4.54 7.16 -5.53
C VAL A 108 4.26 8.48 -4.81
N LYS A 109 4.89 9.59 -5.23
CA LYS A 109 4.61 10.92 -4.66
C LYS A 109 3.22 11.43 -5.03
N SER A 110 2.86 11.34 -6.31
CA SER A 110 1.62 11.94 -6.83
C SER A 110 0.37 11.12 -6.52
N LEU A 111 0.48 9.78 -6.47
CA LEU A 111 -0.66 8.89 -6.33
C LEU A 111 -0.94 8.50 -4.88
N TYR A 112 0.11 8.40 -4.05
CA TYR A 112 0.01 7.90 -2.68
C TYR A 112 0.28 8.97 -1.63
N ALA A 113 0.58 10.21 -2.04
CA ALA A 113 1.02 11.28 -1.15
C ALA A 113 2.18 10.84 -0.23
N THR A 114 3.05 9.97 -0.76
CA THR A 114 4.13 9.32 -0.01
C THR A 114 5.40 10.17 -0.10
N GLU A 115 6.08 10.34 1.03
CA GLU A 115 7.45 10.87 1.06
C GLU A 115 8.48 9.77 0.76
N VAL A 116 9.52 10.12 0.01
CA VAL A 116 10.62 9.20 -0.31
C VAL A 116 11.93 9.76 0.25
N PHE A 117 12.57 8.98 1.12
CA PHE A 117 13.81 9.36 1.79
C PHE A 117 15.00 8.51 1.34
N SER A 118 16.09 9.17 0.94
CA SER A 118 17.36 8.50 0.68
C SER A 118 18.09 8.23 1.98
N THR A 119 18.26 6.96 2.33
CA THR A 119 18.70 6.50 3.65
C THR A 119 20.00 5.70 3.55
N ASP A 120 20.90 5.92 4.50
CA ASP A 120 22.10 5.10 4.65
C ASP A 120 21.79 3.93 5.60
N PHE A 121 21.46 2.77 5.03
CA PHE A 121 21.14 1.58 5.82
C PHE A 121 22.36 0.94 6.50
N SER A 122 23.58 1.39 6.22
CA SER A 122 24.77 0.93 6.97
C SER A 122 24.91 1.62 8.32
N ASN A 123 24.30 2.80 8.48
CA ASN A 123 24.25 3.51 9.74
C ASN A 123 22.94 3.21 10.47
N VAL A 124 22.97 2.24 11.39
CA VAL A 124 21.82 1.86 12.22
C VAL A 124 21.62 2.83 13.41
N SER A 125 22.55 3.77 13.61
CA SER A 125 22.43 4.84 14.61
C SER A 125 21.72 6.03 13.97
N ALA A 126 20.39 6.04 14.06
CA ALA A 126 19.55 7.19 13.74
C ALA A 126 19.34 8.08 14.97
#